data_AF-A0A101T1T1-F1
#
_entry.id   AF-A0A101T1T1-F1
#
_cell.length_a   1.000
_cell.length_b   1.000
_cell.length_c   1.000
_cell.angle_alpha   90.00
_cell.angle_beta   90.00
_cell.angle_gamma   90.00
#
_symmetry.space_group_name_H-M   'P 1'
#
loop_
_entity.id
_entity.type
_entity.pdbx_description
1 polymer ?
#
loop_
_entity_poly.entity_id
_entity_poly.type
_entity_poly.pdbx_seq_one_letter_code
_entity_poly.pdbx_strand_id
1 'polypeptide(L)'
;MLISLLPGMRNLRAPLAAGSLWLVALWLLIGRELPKPGSASGLLADLYDAALWAGKPAVFAALAFIAYLLGAISTAGVALAIALLAPVLVPAVAFDPPDPGGRPVARYVWPWSPAYWATRHGAHRDDGSHVLLPPRPKRIPTAKGLDALTRTLNHHDLDPRLALLPLIDDLPLVPARLIGTDQELFGEFDRIRAEAEFRVSIGPPMVMLSSVLLPHSAWWGLLMTVPVLLFAHGMWLYWDSNDLLAEALRAGRVNSPVVGNSLTPETPSGSDATDPRTSPAV
;
A
#
# COMPACT_ATOMS: atom_id res chain seq x y z
N MET A 1 -14.00 -18.29 -19.43
CA MET A 1 -14.05 -17.20 -20.45
C MET A 1 -14.85 -15.97 -19.98
N LEU A 2 -15.94 -16.10 -19.21
CA LEU A 2 -16.69 -14.93 -18.69
C LEU A 2 -15.97 -14.14 -17.57
N ILE A 3 -15.12 -14.78 -16.78
CA ILE A 3 -14.33 -14.13 -15.69
C ILE A 3 -13.25 -13.18 -16.23
N SER A 4 -12.86 -13.31 -17.50
CA SER A 4 -11.86 -12.45 -18.15
C SER A 4 -12.44 -11.12 -18.66
N LEU A 5 -13.76 -11.04 -18.85
CA LEU A 5 -14.42 -9.91 -19.54
C LEU A 5 -14.85 -8.76 -18.62
N LEU A 6 -14.72 -8.92 -17.29
CA LEU A 6 -15.05 -7.88 -16.33
C LEU A 6 -13.90 -7.66 -15.34
N PRO A 7 -12.83 -6.96 -15.76
CA PRO A 7 -11.74 -6.55 -14.87
C PRO A 7 -12.26 -5.88 -13.58
N GLY A 8 -13.35 -5.11 -13.69
CA GLY A 8 -13.99 -4.42 -12.57
C GLY A 8 -14.61 -5.33 -11.50
N MET A 9 -14.98 -6.58 -11.81
CA MET A 9 -15.59 -7.46 -10.80
C MET A 9 -14.63 -7.91 -9.71
N ARG A 10 -13.31 -7.93 -9.98
CA ARG A 10 -12.30 -8.27 -8.96
C ARG A 10 -12.28 -7.27 -7.83
N ASN A 11 -12.50 -5.99 -8.12
CA ASN A 11 -12.47 -4.95 -7.10
C ASN A 11 -13.73 -4.96 -6.23
N LEU A 12 -14.84 -5.53 -6.72
CA LEU A 12 -16.08 -5.65 -5.96
C LEU A 12 -16.05 -6.76 -4.91
N ARG A 13 -15.22 -7.80 -5.11
CA ARG A 13 -15.20 -8.99 -4.25
C ARG A 13 -14.74 -8.67 -2.83
N ALA A 14 -13.73 -7.81 -2.67
CA ALA A 14 -13.13 -7.50 -1.38
C ALA A 14 -14.07 -6.66 -0.49
N PRO A 15 -14.66 -5.55 -0.96
CA PRO A 15 -15.69 -4.83 -0.23
C PRO A 15 -16.89 -5.71 0.10
N LEU A 16 -17.42 -6.45 -0.88
CA LEU A 16 -18.62 -7.25 -0.66
C LEU A 16 -18.40 -8.36 0.39
N ALA A 17 -17.25 -9.05 0.33
CA ALA A 17 -16.90 -10.07 1.32
C ALA A 17 -16.68 -9.47 2.71
N ALA A 18 -15.88 -8.40 2.82
CA ALA A 18 -15.62 -7.72 4.08
C ALA A 18 -16.91 -7.21 4.73
N GLY A 19 -17.77 -6.58 3.94
CA GLY A 19 -19.06 -6.08 4.40
C GLY A 19 -20.06 -7.15 4.79
N SER A 20 -20.08 -8.28 4.07
CA SER A 20 -20.91 -9.44 4.46
C SER A 20 -20.48 -10.00 5.81
N LEU A 21 -19.17 -10.08 6.06
CA LEU A 21 -18.63 -10.50 7.36
C LEU A 21 -19.00 -9.50 8.47
N TRP A 22 -18.93 -8.20 8.20
CA TRP A 22 -19.40 -7.18 9.13
C TRP A 22 -20.90 -7.33 9.46
N LEU A 23 -21.75 -7.54 8.45
CA LEU A 23 -23.19 -7.75 8.67
C LEU A 23 -23.45 -8.99 9.53
N VAL A 24 -22.74 -10.09 9.30
CA VAL A 24 -22.87 -11.29 10.14
C VAL A 24 -22.40 -11.00 11.57
N ALA A 25 -21.26 -10.34 11.76
CA ALA A 25 -20.75 -9.99 13.08
C ALA A 25 -21.72 -9.08 13.84
N LEU A 26 -22.27 -8.06 13.17
CA LEU A 26 -23.28 -7.16 13.74
C LEU A 26 -24.57 -7.93 14.05
N TRP A 27 -25.07 -8.75 13.13
CA TRP A 27 -26.25 -9.58 13.35
C TRP A 27 -26.10 -10.50 14.56
N LEU A 28 -24.92 -11.10 14.77
CA LEU A 28 -24.67 -11.92 15.95
C LEU A 28 -24.64 -11.10 17.24
N LEU A 29 -24.20 -9.85 17.17
CA LEU A 29 -24.12 -8.95 18.32
C LEU A 29 -25.49 -8.44 18.75
N ILE A 30 -26.30 -7.93 17.81
CA ILE A 30 -27.57 -7.24 18.12
C ILE A 30 -28.81 -8.02 17.71
N GLY A 31 -28.69 -9.03 16.85
CA GLY A 31 -29.83 -9.72 16.24
C GLY A 31 -30.70 -10.49 17.23
N ARG A 32 -30.16 -10.85 18.41
CA ARG A 32 -30.94 -11.46 19.50
C ARG A 32 -31.84 -10.46 20.23
N GLU A 33 -31.49 -9.18 20.20
CA GLU A 33 -32.23 -8.11 20.86
C GLU A 33 -33.31 -7.50 19.95
N LEU A 34 -33.26 -7.78 18.65
CA LEU A 34 -34.25 -7.28 17.70
C LEU A 34 -35.65 -7.87 17.99
N PRO A 35 -36.67 -7.03 18.21
CA PRO A 35 -38.02 -7.52 18.44
C PRO A 35 -38.57 -8.19 17.19
N LYS A 36 -39.43 -9.19 17.42
CA LYS A 36 -40.10 -9.94 16.35
C LYS A 36 -41.05 -8.99 15.59
N PRO A 37 -41.34 -9.25 14.30
CA PRO A 37 -42.18 -8.36 13.48
C PRO A 37 -43.52 -7.98 14.13
N GLY A 38 -44.18 -8.88 14.85
CA GLY A 38 -45.46 -8.60 15.52
C GLY A 38 -45.38 -7.79 16.83
N SER A 39 -44.17 -7.55 17.36
CA SER A 39 -43.95 -6.78 18.58
C SER A 39 -43.08 -5.54 18.36
N ALA A 40 -42.64 -5.30 17.13
CA ALA A 40 -41.86 -4.12 16.77
C ALA A 40 -42.78 -2.88 16.73
N SER A 41 -42.24 -1.73 17.09
CA SER A 41 -42.94 -0.46 17.02
C SER A 41 -42.04 0.62 16.40
N GLY A 42 -42.65 1.69 15.86
CA GLY A 42 -41.94 2.78 15.21
C GLY A 42 -41.19 2.35 13.95
N LEU A 43 -40.00 2.93 13.72
CA LEU A 43 -39.21 2.76 12.50
C LEU A 43 -38.90 1.28 12.16
N LEU A 44 -38.75 0.43 13.17
CA LEU A 44 -38.44 -0.98 12.94
C LEU A 44 -39.66 -1.75 12.39
N ALA A 45 -40.88 -1.39 12.80
CA ALA A 45 -42.11 -1.95 12.24
C ALA A 45 -42.24 -1.54 10.77
N ASP A 46 -42.02 -0.25 10.46
CA ASP A 46 -42.04 0.27 9.09
C ASP A 46 -41.01 -0.43 8.18
N LEU A 47 -39.81 -0.72 8.70
CA LEU A 47 -38.78 -1.49 7.99
C LEU A 47 -39.21 -2.94 7.72
N TYR A 48 -39.87 -3.60 8.68
CA TYR A 48 -40.39 -4.96 8.47
C TYR A 48 -41.51 -4.99 7.43
N ASP A 49 -42.42 -4.01 7.46
CA ASP A 49 -43.51 -3.89 6.49
C ASP A 49 -42.97 -3.58 5.08
N ALA A 50 -42.00 -2.68 4.97
CA ALA A 50 -41.31 -2.39 3.72
C ALA A 50 -40.60 -3.64 3.17
N ALA A 51 -39.91 -4.40 4.03
CA ALA A 51 -39.24 -5.64 3.65
C ALA A 51 -40.24 -6.72 3.18
N LEU A 52 -41.39 -6.82 3.83
CA LEU A 52 -42.47 -7.74 3.45
C LEU A 52 -43.07 -7.35 2.09
N TRP A 53 -43.32 -6.06 1.88
CA TRP A 53 -43.88 -5.53 0.63
C TRP A 53 -42.93 -5.66 -0.55
N ALA A 54 -41.64 -5.34 -0.35
CA ALA A 54 -40.62 -5.44 -1.38
C ALA A 54 -40.30 -6.90 -1.76
N GLY A 55 -40.49 -7.83 -0.81
CA GLY A 55 -40.25 -9.25 -1.01
C GLY A 55 -38.78 -9.66 -0.85
N LYS A 56 -38.57 -10.97 -0.72
CA LYS A 56 -37.25 -11.56 -0.43
C LYS A 56 -36.15 -11.15 -1.42
N PRO A 57 -36.37 -11.11 -2.75
CA PRO A 57 -35.32 -10.72 -3.69
C PRO A 57 -34.85 -9.28 -3.49
N ALA A 58 -35.78 -8.33 -3.25
CA ALA A 58 -35.46 -6.93 -3.02
C ALA A 58 -34.69 -6.74 -1.70
N VAL A 59 -35.11 -7.42 -0.64
CA VAL A 59 -34.39 -7.43 0.65
C VAL A 59 -32.98 -7.97 0.48
N PHE A 60 -32.79 -9.06 -0.27
CA PHE A 60 -31.46 -9.59 -0.55
C PHE A 60 -30.58 -8.59 -1.32
N ALA A 61 -31.13 -7.93 -2.34
CA ALA A 61 -30.42 -6.91 -3.09
C ALA A 61 -30.03 -5.70 -2.20
N ALA A 62 -30.95 -5.26 -1.33
CA ALA A 62 -30.68 -4.19 -0.37
C ALA A 62 -29.59 -4.58 0.63
N LEU A 63 -29.63 -5.80 1.18
CA LEU A 63 -28.60 -6.30 2.08
C LEU A 63 -27.24 -6.43 1.39
N ALA A 64 -27.20 -6.90 0.15
CA ALA A 64 -25.97 -6.98 -0.63
C ALA A 64 -25.37 -5.59 -0.91
N PHE A 65 -26.23 -4.59 -1.18
CA PHE A 65 -25.81 -3.20 -1.34
C PHE A 65 -25.26 -2.61 -0.03
N ILE A 66 -25.95 -2.82 1.10
CA ILE A 66 -25.47 -2.40 2.43
C ILE A 66 -24.14 -3.07 2.76
N ALA A 67 -24.02 -4.38 2.50
CA ALA A 67 -22.77 -5.11 2.68
C ALA A 67 -21.66 -4.44 1.85
N TYR A 68 -21.87 -4.21 0.56
CA TYR A 68 -20.88 -3.53 -0.28
C TYR A 68 -20.45 -2.18 0.29
N LEU A 69 -21.39 -1.31 0.70
CA LEU A 69 -21.06 0.00 1.28
C LEU A 69 -20.25 -0.12 2.57
N LEU A 70 -20.67 -0.98 3.50
CA LEU A 70 -19.99 -1.19 4.77
C LEU A 70 -18.57 -1.74 4.55
N GLY A 71 -18.43 -2.64 3.58
CA GLY A 71 -17.16 -3.15 3.12
C GLY A 71 -16.26 -2.05 2.56
N ALA A 72 -16.77 -1.22 1.65
CA ALA A 72 -16.00 -0.13 1.03
C ALA A 72 -15.53 0.91 2.05
N ILE A 73 -16.36 1.23 3.04
CA ILE A 73 -15.97 2.10 4.16
C ILE A 73 -14.88 1.42 5.00
N SER A 74 -15.02 0.14 5.30
CA SER A 74 -14.03 -0.64 6.05
C SER A 74 -12.69 -0.70 5.31
N THR A 75 -12.67 -0.94 4.00
CA THR A 75 -11.42 -1.03 3.22
C THR A 75 -10.70 0.31 3.19
N ALA A 76 -11.44 1.41 2.97
CA ALA A 76 -10.90 2.76 3.03
C ALA A 76 -10.37 3.11 4.43
N GLY A 77 -11.11 2.74 5.48
CA GLY A 77 -10.70 2.93 6.87
C GLY A 77 -9.42 2.18 7.23
N VAL A 78 -9.25 0.96 6.73
CA VAL A 78 -8.00 0.18 6.91
C VAL A 78 -6.84 0.82 6.16
N ALA A 79 -7.05 1.25 4.92
CA ALA A 79 -6.02 1.95 4.16
C ALA A 79 -5.57 3.23 4.87
N LEU A 80 -6.52 4.01 5.40
CA LEU A 80 -6.25 5.19 6.21
C LEU A 80 -5.50 4.83 7.50
N ALA A 81 -5.93 3.80 8.22
CA ALA A 81 -5.26 3.35 9.43
C ALA A 81 -3.82 2.91 9.15
N ILE A 82 -3.58 2.17 8.06
CA ILE A 82 -2.23 1.81 7.61
C ILE A 82 -1.43 3.07 7.28
N ALA A 83 -1.99 4.03 6.56
CA ALA A 83 -1.29 5.28 6.22
C ALA A 83 -0.90 6.08 7.48
N LEU A 84 -1.79 6.15 8.47
CA LEU A 84 -1.53 6.82 9.74
C LEU A 84 -0.52 6.06 10.61
N LEU A 85 -0.52 4.73 10.56
CA LEU A 85 0.40 3.87 11.31
C LEU A 85 1.71 3.60 10.59
N ALA A 86 1.81 3.86 9.28
CA ALA A 86 3.02 3.62 8.49
C ALA A 86 4.26 4.31 9.07
N PRO A 87 4.21 5.56 9.57
CA PRO A 87 5.34 6.19 10.25
C PRO A 87 5.76 5.52 11.55
N VAL A 88 5.00 4.55 12.07
CA VAL A 88 5.31 3.75 13.26
C VAL A 88 5.75 2.35 12.86
N LEU A 89 5.08 1.78 11.84
CA LEU A 89 5.22 0.39 11.39
C LEU A 89 6.29 0.17 10.33
N VAL A 90 6.69 1.21 9.60
CA VAL A 90 7.72 1.11 8.56
C VAL A 90 9.00 1.73 9.10
N PRO A 91 10.11 0.97 9.20
CA PRO A 91 11.39 1.55 9.58
C PRO A 91 11.80 2.61 8.55
N ALA A 92 12.16 3.80 9.03
CA ALA A 92 12.70 4.84 8.17
C ALA A 92 14.06 4.37 7.63
N VAL A 93 14.32 4.59 6.34
CA VAL A 93 15.66 4.39 5.78
C VAL A 93 16.49 5.62 6.09
N ALA A 94 17.43 5.49 7.02
CA ALA A 94 18.47 6.48 7.21
C ALA A 94 19.64 6.14 6.29
N PHE A 95 20.10 7.12 5.51
CA PHE A 95 21.34 7.00 4.77
C PHE A 95 22.45 7.62 5.62
N ASP A 96 23.39 6.79 6.06
CA ASP A 96 24.61 7.28 6.69
C ASP A 96 25.40 8.09 5.63
N PRO A 97 25.96 9.26 5.98
CA PRO A 97 26.82 10.01 5.06
C PRO A 97 27.97 9.11 4.62
N PRO A 98 28.36 9.12 3.34
CA PRO A 98 29.45 8.30 2.86
C PRO A 98 30.74 8.70 3.58
N ASP A 99 31.41 7.73 4.22
CA ASP A 99 32.81 7.92 4.62
C ASP A 99 33.64 8.36 3.40
N PRO A 100 34.71 9.16 3.57
CA PRO A 100 35.61 9.50 2.47
C PRO A 100 36.25 8.22 1.90
N GLY A 101 35.63 7.68 0.83
CA GLY A 101 35.99 6.41 0.17
C GLY A 101 35.00 5.24 0.37
N GLY A 102 33.97 5.41 1.19
CA GLY A 102 32.96 4.39 1.50
C GLY A 102 31.75 4.41 0.57
N ARG A 103 31.14 3.25 0.31
CA ARG A 103 29.82 3.18 -0.33
C ARG A 103 28.76 3.60 0.69
N PRO A 104 27.76 4.41 0.32
CA PRO A 104 26.65 4.73 1.22
C PRO A 104 25.96 3.43 1.65
N VAL A 105 25.77 3.26 2.96
CA VAL A 105 25.07 2.11 3.53
C VAL A 105 23.71 2.57 4.00
N ALA A 106 22.64 2.03 3.39
CA ALA A 106 21.29 2.25 3.88
C ALA A 106 21.10 1.50 5.20
N ARG A 107 20.70 2.22 6.26
CA ARG A 107 20.36 1.63 7.56
C ARG A 107 18.86 1.80 7.81
N TYR A 108 18.19 0.70 8.11
CA TYR A 108 16.79 0.72 8.54
C TYR A 108 16.74 1.09 10.02
N VAL A 109 16.13 2.23 10.33
CA VAL A 109 16.00 2.73 11.69
C VAL A 109 14.52 2.83 12.02
N TRP A 110 14.08 2.07 13.02
CA TRP A 110 12.70 2.12 13.45
C TRP A 110 12.37 3.50 14.03
N PRO A 111 11.25 4.13 13.64
CA PRO A 111 10.90 5.49 14.06
C PRO A 111 10.73 5.66 15.58
N TRP A 112 10.47 4.56 16.30
CA TRP A 112 10.42 4.52 17.76
C TRP A 112 11.75 4.10 18.42
N SER A 113 12.79 3.80 17.64
CA SER A 113 14.10 3.45 18.20
C SER A 113 14.85 4.71 18.67
N PRO A 114 15.64 4.64 19.76
CA PRO A 114 16.49 5.74 20.21
C PRO A 114 17.44 6.26 19.10
N ALA A 115 17.86 5.37 18.20
CA ALA A 115 18.71 5.72 17.05
C ALA A 115 18.02 6.69 16.07
N TYR A 116 16.71 6.53 15.83
CA TYR A 116 15.96 7.45 14.97
C TYR A 116 15.94 8.87 15.55
N TRP A 117 15.64 8.97 16.84
CA TRP A 117 15.62 10.25 17.55
C TRP A 117 17.01 10.91 17.59
N ALA A 118 18.08 10.12 17.78
CA ALA A 118 19.46 10.62 17.74
C ALA A 118 19.82 11.21 16.37
N THR A 119 19.43 10.54 15.27
CA THR A 119 19.68 11.05 13.90
C THR A 119 18.84 12.29 13.56
N ARG A 120 17.58 12.35 14.01
CA ARG A 120 16.67 13.48 13.71
C ARG A 120 17.03 14.76 14.47
N HIS A 121 17.56 14.64 15.68
CA HIS A 121 17.89 15.80 16.52
C HIS A 121 19.34 16.30 16.38
N GLY A 122 20.07 15.85 15.36
CA GLY A 122 21.41 16.37 15.10
C GLY A 122 22.34 16.23 16.30
N ALA A 123 22.26 15.09 17.00
CA ALA A 123 23.20 14.77 18.06
C ALA A 123 24.57 14.48 17.41
N HIS A 124 25.28 15.54 17.05
CA HIS A 124 26.69 15.55 16.68
C HIS A 124 27.47 15.11 17.91
N ARG A 125 27.61 13.79 18.11
CA ARG A 125 28.41 13.24 19.19
C ARG A 125 29.74 12.80 18.58
N ASP A 126 30.73 13.65 18.81
CA ASP A 126 32.12 13.55 18.35
C ASP A 126 32.92 12.54 19.19
N ASP A 127 32.33 11.36 19.46
CA ASP A 127 32.89 10.35 20.35
C ASP A 127 33.16 9.08 19.54
N GLY A 128 34.45 8.78 19.30
CA GLY A 128 34.98 7.68 18.48
C GLY A 128 34.68 6.27 18.97
N SER A 129 33.47 6.02 19.46
CA SER A 129 33.00 4.71 19.89
C SER A 129 32.37 3.95 18.71
N HIS A 130 33.05 2.89 18.29
CA HIS A 130 32.53 1.93 17.31
C HIS A 130 31.31 1.20 17.90
N VAL A 131 30.10 1.68 17.60
CA VAL A 131 28.86 0.99 17.95
C VAL A 131 28.81 -0.33 17.17
N LEU A 132 28.96 -1.45 17.88
CA LEU A 132 28.76 -2.79 17.35
C LEU A 132 27.30 -2.92 16.87
N LEU A 133 27.15 -3.06 15.55
CA LEU A 133 25.84 -3.18 14.92
C LEU A 133 25.29 -4.60 15.09
N PRO A 134 23.97 -4.75 15.34
CA PRO A 134 23.35 -6.06 15.36
C PRO A 134 23.46 -6.74 13.98
N PRO A 135 23.46 -8.08 13.94
CA PRO A 135 23.57 -8.83 12.71
C PRO A 135 22.39 -8.53 11.77
N ARG A 136 22.72 -8.34 10.49
CA ARG A 136 21.76 -8.02 9.42
C ARG A 136 20.65 -9.09 9.34
N PRO A 137 19.36 -8.72 9.24
CA PRO A 137 18.32 -9.67 8.86
C PRO A 137 18.59 -10.17 7.44
N LYS A 138 18.65 -11.50 7.26
CA LYS A 138 19.15 -12.14 6.04
C LYS A 138 18.22 -12.07 4.82
N ARG A 139 16.99 -11.57 4.94
CA ARG A 139 16.03 -11.39 3.84
C ARG A 139 14.90 -10.48 4.31
N ILE A 140 14.95 -9.21 3.92
CA ILE A 140 13.75 -8.35 3.87
C ILE A 140 13.47 -8.13 2.38
N PRO A 141 12.24 -8.39 1.87
CA PRO A 141 11.97 -8.42 0.42
C PRO A 141 12.21 -7.11 -0.34
N THR A 142 12.20 -5.96 0.31
CA THR A 142 12.17 -4.64 -0.37
C THR A 142 13.54 -4.00 -0.64
N ALA A 143 14.65 -4.57 -0.15
CA ALA A 143 15.97 -3.97 -0.36
C ALA A 143 16.42 -4.02 -1.83
N LYS A 144 15.98 -5.00 -2.63
CA LYS A 144 16.45 -5.16 -4.02
C LYS A 144 15.97 -4.05 -4.94
N GLY A 145 14.71 -3.63 -4.84
CA GLY A 145 14.14 -2.57 -5.66
C GLY A 145 14.77 -1.21 -5.35
N LEU A 146 14.83 -0.87 -4.05
CA LEU A 146 15.44 0.37 -3.58
C LEU A 146 16.97 0.41 -3.80
N ASP A 147 17.71 -0.68 -3.55
CA ASP A 147 19.15 -0.73 -3.82
C ASP A 147 19.46 -0.60 -5.33
N ALA A 148 18.57 -1.13 -6.17
CA ALA A 148 18.70 -1.01 -7.61
C ALA A 148 18.44 0.42 -8.10
N LEU A 149 17.35 1.04 -7.63
CA LEU A 149 17.03 2.45 -7.91
C LEU A 149 18.15 3.37 -7.40
N THR A 150 18.65 3.13 -6.20
CA THR A 150 19.77 3.88 -5.63
C THR A 150 21.04 3.71 -6.45
N ARG A 151 21.32 2.52 -6.99
CA ARG A 151 22.47 2.30 -7.90
C ARG A 151 22.33 3.04 -9.22
N THR A 152 21.15 3.06 -9.82
CA THR A 152 20.92 3.78 -11.07
C THR A 152 21.01 5.30 -10.85
N LEU A 153 20.44 5.80 -9.75
CA LEU A 153 20.52 7.23 -9.39
C LEU A 153 21.97 7.67 -9.07
N ASN A 154 22.74 6.84 -8.37
CA ASN A 154 24.15 7.11 -8.09
C ASN A 154 25.02 7.19 -9.35
N HIS A 155 24.60 6.63 -10.48
CA HIS A 155 25.34 6.75 -11.74
C HIS A 155 25.17 8.12 -12.42
N HIS A 156 24.26 8.98 -11.96
CA HIS A 156 23.91 10.24 -12.63
C HIS A 156 24.13 11.49 -11.77
N ASP A 157 24.88 11.39 -10.66
CA ASP A 157 25.17 12.51 -9.75
C ASP A 157 23.93 13.26 -9.22
N LEU A 158 22.75 12.66 -9.34
CA LEU A 158 21.51 13.20 -8.81
C LEU A 158 21.44 12.87 -7.32
N ASP A 159 21.16 13.87 -6.48
CA ASP A 159 20.86 13.63 -5.07
C ASP A 159 19.66 12.65 -4.99
N PRO A 160 19.85 11.43 -4.48
CA PRO A 160 18.81 10.40 -4.49
C PRO A 160 17.55 10.86 -3.72
N ARG A 161 17.69 11.80 -2.78
CA ARG A 161 16.56 12.36 -2.03
C ARG A 161 15.65 13.23 -2.89
N LEU A 162 16.23 14.04 -3.79
CA LEU A 162 15.48 14.92 -4.69
C LEU A 162 14.86 14.15 -5.85
N ALA A 163 15.48 13.07 -6.30
CA ALA A 163 14.96 12.22 -7.37
C ALA A 163 13.82 11.27 -6.92
N LEU A 164 13.78 10.91 -5.63
CA LEU A 164 12.76 9.98 -5.09
C LEU A 164 11.37 10.61 -4.97
N LEU A 165 11.26 11.89 -4.63
CA LEU A 165 9.95 12.54 -4.42
C LEU A 165 9.07 12.55 -5.69
N PRO A 166 9.57 13.02 -6.86
CA PRO A 166 8.77 12.99 -8.08
C PRO A 166 8.46 11.56 -8.56
N LEU A 167 9.33 10.60 -8.24
CA LEU A 167 9.11 9.19 -8.57
C LEU A 167 7.97 8.57 -7.74
N ILE A 168 7.87 8.93 -6.46
CA ILE A 168 6.77 8.51 -5.58
C ILE A 168 5.43 9.05 -6.10
N ASP A 169 5.42 10.30 -6.59
CA ASP A 169 4.23 10.92 -7.17
C ASP A 169 3.85 10.31 -8.54
N ASP A 170 4.83 9.80 -9.30
CA ASP A 170 4.60 9.14 -10.60
C ASP A 170 4.17 7.67 -10.45
N LEU A 171 4.52 7.00 -9.34
CA LEU A 171 4.24 5.57 -9.10
C LEU A 171 2.76 5.18 -9.28
N PRO A 172 1.78 5.95 -8.76
CA PRO A 172 0.36 5.68 -8.96
C PRO A 172 -0.09 5.71 -10.43
N LEU A 173 0.66 6.37 -11.32
CA LEU A 173 0.35 6.48 -12.75
C LEU A 173 0.92 5.30 -13.56
N VAL A 174 1.88 4.55 -13.01
CA VAL A 174 2.56 3.44 -13.70
C VAL A 174 1.58 2.33 -14.14
N PRO A 175 0.63 1.86 -13.30
CA PRO A 175 -0.33 0.84 -13.73
C PRO A 175 -1.16 1.26 -14.95
N ALA A 176 -1.55 2.54 -15.02
CA ALA A 176 -2.32 3.06 -16.16
C ALA A 176 -1.51 3.02 -17.46
N ARG A 177 -0.19 3.26 -17.39
CA ARG A 177 0.71 3.15 -18.55
C ARG A 177 0.95 1.69 -18.95
N LEU A 178 1.06 0.78 -17.97
CA LEU A 178 1.26 -0.65 -18.23
C LEU A 178 0.12 -1.27 -19.04
N ILE A 179 -1.12 -0.79 -18.89
CA ILE A 179 -2.27 -1.25 -19.70
C ILE A 179 -2.01 -1.08 -21.21
N GLY A 180 -1.31 -0.01 -21.60
CA GLY A 180 -0.98 0.28 -22.99
C GLY A 180 0.29 -0.41 -23.50
N THR A 181 1.26 -0.65 -22.61
CA THR A 181 2.60 -1.12 -23.02
C THR A 181 2.83 -2.61 -22.80
N ASP A 182 2.41 -3.16 -21.65
CA ASP A 182 2.68 -4.56 -21.25
C ASP A 182 1.48 -5.10 -20.44
N GLN A 183 0.46 -5.60 -21.14
CA GLN A 183 -0.78 -6.09 -20.54
C GLN A 183 -0.57 -7.34 -19.67
N GLU A 184 0.44 -8.16 -19.96
CA GLU A 184 0.75 -9.35 -19.18
C GLU A 184 1.26 -8.94 -17.79
N LEU A 185 2.22 -8.00 -17.75
CA LEU A 185 2.75 -7.46 -16.51
C LEU A 185 1.69 -6.72 -15.70
N PHE A 186 0.81 -5.95 -16.36
CA PHE A 186 -0.35 -5.33 -15.70
C PHE A 186 -1.28 -6.39 -15.09
N GLY A 187 -1.56 -7.48 -15.82
CA GLY A 187 -2.40 -8.57 -15.34
C GLY A 187 -1.82 -9.27 -14.12
N GLU A 188 -0.50 -9.45 -14.06
CA GLU A 188 0.20 -9.99 -12.89
C GLU A 188 0.15 -9.03 -11.70
N PHE A 189 0.46 -7.76 -11.92
CA PHE A 189 0.35 -6.70 -10.92
C PHE A 189 -1.05 -6.65 -10.31
N ASP A 190 -2.09 -6.51 -11.15
CA ASP A 190 -3.49 -6.41 -10.72
C ASP A 190 -3.93 -7.64 -9.94
N ARG A 191 -3.50 -8.84 -10.35
CA ARG A 191 -3.79 -10.08 -9.65
C ARG A 191 -3.20 -10.09 -8.23
N ILE A 192 -1.92 -9.74 -8.07
CA ILE A 192 -1.24 -9.71 -6.77
C ILE A 192 -1.86 -8.63 -5.88
N ARG A 193 -2.07 -7.44 -6.43
CA ARG A 193 -2.70 -6.30 -5.77
C ARG A 193 -4.11 -6.65 -5.25
N ALA A 194 -4.97 -7.20 -6.11
CA ALA A 194 -6.33 -7.55 -5.74
C ALA A 194 -6.40 -8.67 -4.69
N GLU A 195 -5.41 -9.55 -4.63
CA GLU A 195 -5.29 -10.59 -3.59
C GLU A 195 -4.84 -9.99 -2.25
N ALA A 196 -3.86 -9.08 -2.28
CA ALA A 196 -3.44 -8.32 -1.11
C ALA A 196 -4.61 -7.54 -0.50
N GLU A 197 -5.32 -6.76 -1.33
CA GLU A 197 -6.46 -5.95 -0.90
C GLU A 197 -7.57 -6.81 -0.30
N PHE A 198 -7.87 -7.97 -0.91
CA PHE A 198 -8.84 -8.91 -0.35
C PHE A 198 -8.47 -9.35 1.06
N ARG A 199 -7.22 -9.79 1.29
CA ARG A 199 -6.75 -10.28 2.59
C ARG A 199 -6.74 -9.20 3.67
N VAL A 200 -6.28 -8.01 3.32
CA VAL A 200 -6.25 -6.85 4.22
C VAL A 200 -7.68 -6.43 4.61
N SER A 201 -8.62 -6.49 3.65
CA SER A 201 -10.00 -6.06 3.85
C SER A 201 -10.82 -7.00 4.74
N ILE A 202 -10.60 -8.32 4.64
CA ILE A 202 -11.34 -9.31 5.45
C ILE A 202 -10.80 -9.43 6.87
N GLY A 203 -9.57 -8.99 7.14
CA GLY A 203 -8.92 -9.09 8.44
C GLY A 203 -9.76 -8.49 9.58
N PRO A 204 -10.10 -7.18 9.55
CA PRO A 204 -10.87 -6.53 10.61
C PRO A 204 -12.23 -7.17 10.91
N PRO A 205 -13.13 -7.43 9.92
CA PRO A 205 -14.42 -8.05 10.24
C PRO A 205 -14.25 -9.48 10.78
N MET A 206 -13.22 -10.22 10.39
CA MET A 206 -12.91 -11.51 11.01
C MET A 206 -12.45 -11.38 12.46
N VAL A 207 -11.64 -10.36 12.78
CA VAL A 207 -11.27 -10.02 14.16
C VAL A 207 -12.52 -9.70 14.98
N MET A 208 -13.42 -8.88 14.44
CA MET A 208 -14.68 -8.57 15.13
C MET A 208 -15.53 -9.83 15.31
N LEU A 209 -15.75 -10.60 14.24
CA LEU A 209 -16.59 -11.80 14.26
C LEU A 209 -16.13 -12.81 15.30
N SER A 210 -14.83 -13.15 15.31
CA SER A 210 -14.35 -14.12 16.30
C SER A 210 -14.24 -13.53 17.72
N SER A 211 -14.17 -12.20 17.88
CA SER A 211 -14.33 -11.55 19.19
C SER A 211 -15.74 -11.69 19.74
N VAL A 212 -16.77 -11.51 18.89
CA VAL A 212 -18.19 -11.71 19.26
C VAL A 212 -18.46 -13.17 19.64
N LEU A 213 -17.78 -14.12 18.99
CA LEU A 213 -17.96 -15.54 19.24
C LEU A 213 -17.12 -16.09 20.41
N LEU A 214 -16.12 -15.34 20.88
CA LEU A 214 -15.22 -15.74 21.97
C LEU A 214 -15.94 -16.20 23.25
N PRO A 215 -17.02 -15.55 23.73
CA PRO A 215 -17.74 -16.00 24.92
C PRO A 215 -18.40 -17.38 24.78
N HIS A 216 -18.63 -17.84 23.55
CA HIS A 216 -19.28 -19.12 23.28
C HIS A 216 -18.27 -20.28 23.21
N SER A 217 -16.99 -20.03 22.88
CA SER A 217 -15.95 -21.05 22.86
C SER A 217 -14.54 -20.44 22.79
N ALA A 218 -13.60 -20.98 23.58
CA ALA A 218 -12.20 -20.57 23.56
C ALA A 218 -11.49 -20.85 22.21
N TRP A 219 -12.00 -21.79 21.41
CA TRP A 219 -11.46 -22.07 20.06
C TRP A 219 -11.55 -20.86 19.12
N TRP A 220 -12.50 -19.94 19.34
CA TRP A 220 -12.56 -18.68 18.60
C TRP A 220 -11.38 -17.76 18.90
N GLY A 221 -10.76 -17.90 20.09
CA GLY A 221 -9.51 -17.23 20.42
C GLY A 221 -8.33 -17.73 19.58
N LEU A 222 -8.26 -19.04 19.30
CA LEU A 222 -7.28 -19.57 18.34
C LEU A 222 -7.54 -19.00 16.94
N LEU A 223 -8.80 -18.86 16.55
CA LEU A 223 -9.17 -18.33 15.24
C LEU A 223 -8.76 -16.87 15.04
N MET A 224 -8.55 -16.08 16.11
CA MET A 224 -7.96 -14.72 16.03
C MET A 224 -6.58 -14.69 15.36
N THR A 225 -5.83 -15.79 15.39
CA THR A 225 -4.52 -15.86 14.73
C THR A 225 -4.65 -15.81 13.21
N VAL A 226 -5.73 -16.37 12.65
CA VAL A 226 -5.97 -16.43 11.19
C VAL A 226 -6.08 -15.03 10.56
N PRO A 227 -6.94 -14.10 11.02
CA PRO A 227 -7.03 -12.77 10.42
C PRO A 227 -5.74 -11.95 10.60
N VAL A 228 -4.99 -12.15 11.69
CA VAL A 228 -3.68 -11.49 11.88
C VAL A 228 -2.69 -11.98 10.83
N LEU A 229 -2.62 -13.30 10.60
CA LEU A 229 -1.75 -13.88 9.57
C LEU A 229 -2.19 -13.49 8.15
N LEU A 230 -3.50 -13.45 7.88
CA LEU A 230 -4.04 -12.99 6.60
C LEU A 230 -3.71 -11.52 6.35
N PHE A 231 -3.89 -10.66 7.35
CA PHE A 231 -3.56 -9.25 7.26
C PHE A 231 -2.06 -9.05 7.00
N ALA A 232 -1.20 -9.72 7.78
CA ALA A 232 0.23 -9.69 7.58
C ALA A 232 0.58 -10.16 6.15
N HIS A 233 0.11 -11.33 5.72
CA HIS A 233 0.39 -11.84 4.38
C HIS A 233 -0.14 -10.91 3.28
N GLY A 234 -1.30 -10.28 3.48
CA GLY A 234 -1.84 -9.28 2.56
C GLY A 234 -0.95 -8.06 2.42
N MET A 235 -0.39 -7.55 3.53
CA MET A 235 0.57 -6.45 3.50
C MET A 235 1.86 -6.81 2.77
N TRP A 236 2.33 -8.04 2.92
CA TRP A 236 3.52 -8.51 2.19
C TRP A 236 3.26 -8.58 0.69
N LEU A 237 2.13 -9.18 0.26
CA LEU A 237 1.72 -9.20 -1.14
C LEU A 237 1.53 -7.80 -1.73
N TYR A 238 1.06 -6.84 -0.91
CA TYR A 238 0.95 -5.45 -1.34
C TYR A 238 2.31 -4.86 -1.71
N TRP A 239 3.34 -5.11 -0.90
CA TRP A 239 4.70 -4.69 -1.21
C TRP A 239 5.27 -5.40 -2.44
N ASP A 240 5.07 -6.71 -2.56
CA ASP A 240 5.51 -7.49 -3.74
C ASP A 240 4.91 -6.92 -5.04
N SER A 241 3.66 -6.44 -5.00
CA SER A 241 3.03 -5.78 -6.17
C SER A 241 3.73 -4.48 -6.57
N ASN A 242 4.20 -3.68 -5.60
CA ASN A 242 4.91 -2.43 -5.88
C ASN A 242 6.33 -2.69 -6.39
N ASP A 243 6.99 -3.75 -5.92
CA ASP A 243 8.30 -4.16 -6.41
C ASP A 243 8.25 -4.54 -7.89
N LEU A 244 7.17 -5.17 -8.34
CA LEU A 244 6.93 -5.49 -9.76
C LEU A 244 6.81 -4.21 -10.61
N LEU A 245 6.13 -3.17 -10.11
CA LEU A 245 6.09 -1.87 -10.80
C LEU A 245 7.47 -1.19 -10.87
N ALA A 246 8.24 -1.26 -9.78
CA ALA A 246 9.59 -0.71 -9.74
C ALA A 246 10.53 -1.43 -10.71
N GLU A 247 10.41 -2.75 -10.84
CA GLU A 247 11.16 -3.54 -11.82
C GLU A 247 10.75 -3.21 -13.26
N ALA A 248 9.46 -3.00 -13.51
CA ALA A 248 8.94 -2.58 -14.82
C ALA A 248 9.53 -1.23 -15.27
N LEU A 249 9.56 -0.25 -14.35
CA LEU A 249 10.18 1.06 -14.56
C LEU A 249 11.67 0.93 -14.83
N ARG A 250 12.37 0.14 -14.00
CA ARG A 250 13.81 -0.07 -14.13
C ARG A 250 14.20 -0.74 -15.44
N ALA A 251 13.41 -1.71 -15.90
CA ALA A 251 13.64 -2.41 -17.15
C ALA A 251 13.30 -1.55 -18.39
N GLY A 252 12.86 -0.29 -18.20
CA GLY A 252 12.47 0.59 -19.30
C GLY A 252 11.21 0.12 -20.03
N ARG A 253 10.41 -0.76 -19.41
CA ARG A 253 9.14 -1.23 -20.01
C ARG A 253 8.05 -0.17 -19.95
N VAL A 254 8.20 0.81 -19.07
CA VAL A 254 7.29 1.95 -18.95
C VAL A 254 8.09 3.23 -18.96
N ASN A 255 7.76 4.12 -19.88
CA ASN A 255 8.34 5.46 -19.92
C ASN A 255 7.81 6.26 -18.72
N SER A 256 8.71 6.67 -17.82
CA SER A 256 8.42 7.68 -16.81
C SER A 256 8.92 9.03 -17.32
N PRO A 257 8.06 10.07 -17.44
CA PRO A 257 8.49 11.41 -17.83
C PRO A 257 9.58 11.96 -16.91
N VAL A 258 9.53 11.60 -15.63
CA VAL A 258 10.51 12.01 -14.61
C VAL A 258 11.88 11.42 -14.93
N VAL A 259 11.93 10.13 -15.29
CA VAL A 259 13.17 9.44 -15.64
C VAL A 259 13.66 9.87 -17.04
N GLY A 260 12.75 10.10 -17.98
CA GLY A 260 13.10 10.53 -19.34
C GLY A 260 13.78 11.91 -19.37
N ASN A 261 13.23 12.89 -18.65
CA ASN A 261 13.77 14.24 -18.60
C ASN A 261 15.13 14.33 -17.90
N SER A 262 15.41 13.41 -16.96
CA SER A 262 16.70 13.35 -16.27
C SER A 262 17.78 12.58 -17.05
N LEU A 263 17.39 11.79 -18.06
CA LEU A 263 18.30 11.01 -18.90
C LEU A 263 18.66 11.66 -20.23
N THR A 264 17.92 12.68 -20.68
CA THR A 264 18.39 13.54 -21.77
C THR A 264 19.48 14.45 -21.20
N PRO A 265 20.78 14.19 -21.47
CA PRO A 265 21.82 15.16 -21.13
C PRO A 265 21.39 16.47 -21.78
N GLU A 266 21.37 17.56 -21.01
CA GLU A 266 21.24 18.88 -21.59
C GLU A 266 22.30 18.95 -22.67
N THR A 267 21.89 18.84 -23.95
CA THR A 267 22.76 19.15 -25.07
C THR A 267 23.25 20.54 -24.73
N PRO A 268 24.56 20.74 -24.43
CA PRO A 268 25.04 21.99 -23.87
C PRO A 268 24.51 23.08 -24.77
N SER A 269 23.60 23.88 -24.20
CA SER A 269 22.93 24.95 -24.92
C SER A 269 24.05 25.73 -25.58
N GLY A 270 24.11 25.69 -26.91
CA GLY A 270 25.20 26.22 -27.72
C GLY A 270 25.27 27.74 -27.67
N SER A 271 25.41 28.32 -26.48
CA SER A 271 25.54 29.74 -26.24
C SER A 271 26.98 30.25 -26.39
N ASP A 272 27.93 29.40 -26.80
CA ASP A 272 29.31 29.81 -27.13
C ASP A 272 29.53 30.15 -28.61
N ALA A 273 28.49 30.08 -29.45
CA ALA A 273 28.60 30.45 -30.85
C ALA A 273 28.26 31.93 -31.09
N THR A 274 29.00 32.88 -30.49
CA THR A 274 29.44 34.16 -31.08
C THR A 274 30.08 35.07 -30.03
N ASP A 275 31.39 34.96 -29.84
CA ASP A 275 32.20 36.13 -29.48
C ASP A 275 32.71 36.78 -30.78
N PRO A 276 32.11 37.89 -31.27
CA PRO A 276 32.57 38.58 -32.47
C PRO A 276 33.81 39.47 -32.24
N ARG A 277 34.51 39.39 -31.10
CA ARG A 277 35.58 40.36 -30.78
C ARG A 277 36.99 40.04 -31.29
N THR A 278 37.24 38.92 -31.96
CA THR A 278 38.55 38.66 -32.58
C THR A 278 38.53 38.99 -34.07
N SER A 279 38.50 40.28 -34.40
CA SER A 279 38.82 40.77 -35.75
C SER A 279 40.18 41.50 -35.69
N PRO A 280 41.26 40.93 -36.24
CA PRO A 280 42.55 41.62 -36.28
C PRO A 280 42.51 42.74 -37.33
N ALA A 281 42.93 43.94 -36.92
CA ALA A 281 43.17 45.05 -37.83
C ALA A 281 44.38 44.72 -38.72
N VAL A 282 44.20 44.90 -40.03
CA VAL A 282 45.25 44.95 -41.06
C VAL A 282 45.39 46.39 -41.51
#